data_AF-A0A960ZCG7-F1
#
_entry.id   AF-A0A960ZCG7-F1
#
_cell.length_a   1.000
_cell.length_b   1.000
_cell.length_c   1.000
_cell.angle_alpha   90.00
_cell.angle_beta   90.00
_cell.angle_gamma   90.00
#
_symmetry.space_group_name_H-M   'P 1'
#
loop_
_entity.id
_entity.type
_entity.pdbx_description
1 polymer ?
#
loop_
_entity_poly.entity_id
_entity_poly.type
_entity_poly.pdbx_seq_one_letter_code
_entity_poly.pdbx_strand_id
1 'polypeptide(L)'
;AILNYQHIDVIFSTPPVVHMLAEELPEEKRHAIRGVHYGGVAMSYADYRLFHNAFPNAVHLSGYGNSLFGVFIEDSFDESGIAYCTDSERVEVQVVHQEGSQLEQCAIGEQGRVMMSRFDESFLILNMLERDTAVKTGNGIKNPTPLSKFKPVKVLY
;
A
#
# COMPACT_ATOMS: atom_id res chain seq x y z
N ALA A 1 19.89 -2.08 17.95
CA ALA A 1 18.48 -1.63 17.84
C ALA A 1 17.59 -2.38 18.85
N ILE A 2 16.38 -1.89 19.16
CA ILE A 2 15.40 -2.56 20.07
C ILE A 2 15.14 -4.03 19.68
N LEU A 3 15.16 -4.32 18.37
CA LEU A 3 15.05 -5.66 17.79
C LEU A 3 16.09 -6.66 18.33
N ASN A 4 17.21 -6.16 18.89
CA ASN A 4 18.23 -7.01 19.49
C ASN A 4 17.88 -7.51 20.89
N TYR A 5 17.01 -6.80 21.60
CA TYR A 5 16.77 -6.98 23.03
C TYR A 5 15.34 -7.39 23.37
N GLN A 6 14.41 -7.23 22.43
CA GLN A 6 13.00 -7.55 22.63
C GLN A 6 12.58 -8.67 21.69
N HIS A 7 11.62 -9.46 22.14
CA HIS A 7 10.88 -10.37 21.27
C HIS A 7 9.87 -9.54 20.48
N ILE A 8 9.91 -9.65 19.15
CA ILE A 8 9.06 -8.88 18.24
C ILE A 8 8.31 -9.88 17.38
N ASP A 9 6.98 -9.91 17.51
CA ASP A 9 6.13 -10.79 16.71
C ASP A 9 5.76 -10.16 15.36
N VAL A 10 5.58 -8.84 15.31
CA VAL A 10 5.03 -8.14 14.16
C VAL A 10 5.85 -6.91 13.80
N ILE A 11 6.16 -6.78 12.51
CA ILE A 11 6.78 -5.60 11.92
C ILE A 11 5.72 -4.84 11.14
N PHE A 12 5.49 -3.57 11.48
CA PHE A 12 4.72 -2.64 10.65
C PHE A 12 5.66 -1.55 10.15
N SER A 13 5.96 -1.54 8.84
CA SER A 13 6.92 -0.60 8.29
C SER A 13 6.76 -0.40 6.78
N THR A 14 7.66 0.38 6.18
CA THR A 14 7.73 0.57 4.73
C THR A 14 8.64 -0.51 4.09
N PRO A 15 8.39 -0.93 2.84
CA PRO A 15 9.25 -1.86 2.12
C PRO A 15 10.77 -1.59 2.21
N PRO A 16 11.29 -0.35 2.11
CA PRO A 16 12.73 -0.09 2.26
C PRO A 16 13.28 -0.45 3.65
N VAL A 17 12.49 -0.25 4.71
CA VAL A 17 12.90 -0.62 6.08
C VAL A 17 12.86 -2.14 6.23
N VAL A 18 11.83 -2.81 5.71
CA VAL A 18 11.74 -4.28 5.74
C VAL A 18 12.90 -4.92 4.98
N HIS A 19 13.33 -4.33 3.87
CA HIS A 19 14.50 -4.76 3.12
C HIS A 19 15.77 -4.70 3.98
N MET A 20 16.04 -3.56 4.60
CA MET A 20 17.18 -3.41 5.53
C MET A 20 17.10 -4.42 6.68
N LEU A 21 15.91 -4.67 7.24
CA LEU A 21 15.73 -5.67 8.29
C LEU A 21 15.98 -7.10 7.79
N ALA A 22 15.62 -7.41 6.55
CA ALA A 22 15.90 -8.71 5.95
C ALA A 22 17.41 -8.98 5.80
N GLU A 23 18.20 -7.94 5.56
CA GLU A 23 19.67 -8.00 5.45
C GLU A 23 20.37 -8.05 6.82
N GLU A 24 19.90 -7.24 7.78
CA GLU A 24 20.58 -7.02 9.06
C GLU A 24 20.17 -8.00 10.17
N LEU A 25 18.96 -8.57 10.12
CA LEU A 25 18.49 -9.46 11.17
C LEU A 25 19.05 -10.88 11.01
N PRO A 26 19.59 -11.48 12.10
CA PRO A 26 19.93 -12.90 12.11
C PRO A 26 18.72 -13.77 11.75
N GLU A 27 18.97 -14.90 11.08
CA GLU A 27 17.95 -15.82 10.59
C GLU A 27 16.95 -16.25 11.67
N GLU A 28 17.44 -16.62 12.86
CA GLU A 28 16.61 -17.00 14.01
C GLU A 28 15.57 -15.93 14.35
N LYS A 29 15.97 -14.64 14.29
CA LYS A 29 15.07 -13.52 14.57
C LYS A 29 14.07 -13.28 13.45
N ARG A 30 14.48 -13.45 12.19
CA ARG A 30 13.56 -13.36 11.06
C ARG A 30 12.50 -14.46 11.12
N HIS A 31 12.89 -15.67 11.52
CA HIS A 31 11.97 -16.81 11.65
C HIS A 31 11.02 -16.68 12.85
N ALA A 32 11.37 -15.86 13.85
CA ALA A 32 10.48 -15.54 14.97
C ALA A 32 9.37 -14.54 14.59
N ILE A 33 9.51 -13.80 13.49
CA ILE A 33 8.47 -12.85 13.03
C ILE A 33 7.26 -13.63 12.54
N ARG A 34 6.08 -13.23 13.03
CA ARG A 34 4.77 -13.81 12.71
C ARG A 34 3.93 -12.95 11.80
N GLY A 35 4.25 -11.66 11.67
CA GLY A 35 3.54 -10.74 10.79
C GLY A 35 4.42 -9.63 10.24
N VAL A 36 4.23 -9.31 8.96
CA VAL A 36 4.83 -8.14 8.31
C VAL A 36 3.73 -7.37 7.60
N HIS A 37 3.46 -6.16 8.07
CA HIS A 37 2.54 -5.23 7.43
C HIS A 37 3.34 -4.12 6.72
N TYR A 38 3.13 -3.98 5.41
CA TYR A 38 3.73 -2.94 4.59
C TYR A 38 2.79 -1.75 4.46
N GLY A 39 3.29 -0.54 4.70
CA GLY A 39 2.53 0.68 4.46
C GLY A 39 3.34 1.74 3.72
N GLY A 40 2.62 2.73 3.19
CA GLY A 40 3.15 4.04 2.83
C GLY A 40 3.87 4.17 1.48
N VAL A 41 4.38 3.09 0.89
CA VAL A 41 4.97 3.12 -0.47
C VAL A 41 4.65 1.85 -1.25
N ALA A 42 4.69 1.97 -2.58
CA ALA A 42 4.51 0.83 -3.48
C ALA A 42 5.57 -0.26 -3.25
N MET A 43 5.18 -1.50 -3.52
CA MET A 43 6.01 -2.69 -3.38
C MET A 43 6.00 -3.48 -4.69
N SER A 44 7.17 -3.91 -5.15
CA SER A 44 7.29 -4.76 -6.34
C SER A 44 7.07 -6.23 -6.00
N TYR A 45 6.70 -7.05 -6.99
CA TYR A 45 6.60 -8.50 -6.79
C TYR A 45 7.97 -9.14 -6.43
N ALA A 46 9.08 -8.56 -6.89
CA ALA A 46 10.42 -9.02 -6.52
C ALA A 46 10.68 -8.80 -5.01
N ASP A 47 10.33 -7.62 -4.49
CA ASP A 47 10.43 -7.31 -3.06
C ASP A 47 9.54 -8.25 -2.25
N TYR A 48 8.30 -8.46 -2.69
CA TYR A 48 7.37 -9.39 -2.06
C TYR A 48 7.97 -10.79 -1.90
N ARG A 49 8.55 -11.34 -2.97
CA ARG A 49 9.20 -12.66 -2.94
C ARG A 49 10.42 -12.67 -2.02
N LEU A 50 11.23 -11.61 -2.05
CA LEU A 50 12.39 -11.48 -1.17
C LEU A 50 11.95 -11.47 0.30
N PHE A 51 10.92 -10.70 0.65
CA PHE A 51 10.43 -10.60 2.03
C PHE A 51 9.79 -11.91 2.50
N HIS A 52 9.03 -12.62 1.66
CA HIS A 52 8.50 -13.94 2.01
C HIS A 52 9.61 -14.96 2.27
N ASN A 53 10.70 -14.91 1.51
CA ASN A 53 11.84 -15.78 1.75
C ASN A 53 12.60 -15.37 3.02
N ALA A 54 12.69 -14.06 3.30
CA ALA A 54 13.38 -13.54 4.47
C ALA A 54 12.62 -13.81 5.77
N PHE A 55 11.29 -13.74 5.77
CA PHE A 55 10.44 -13.92 6.95
C PHE A 55 9.44 -15.08 6.73
N PRO A 56 9.92 -16.32 6.60
CA PRO A 56 9.11 -17.44 6.08
C PRO A 56 7.93 -17.86 6.96
N ASN A 57 7.93 -17.47 8.23
CA ASN A 57 6.85 -17.78 9.19
C ASN A 57 5.85 -16.63 9.35
N ALA A 58 6.05 -15.51 8.66
CA ALA A 58 5.20 -14.34 8.78
C ALA A 58 4.00 -14.40 7.84
N VAL A 59 2.86 -13.90 8.31
CA VAL A 59 1.80 -13.44 7.42
C VAL A 59 2.19 -12.07 6.90
N HIS A 60 2.21 -11.93 5.57
CA HIS A 60 2.55 -10.68 4.92
C HIS A 60 1.28 -10.00 4.44
N LEU A 61 1.15 -8.70 4.71
CA LEU A 61 -0.01 -7.89 4.31
C LEU A 61 0.47 -6.52 3.86
N SER A 62 0.07 -6.07 2.68
CA SER A 62 0.21 -4.68 2.27
C SER A 62 -1.06 -3.89 2.54
N GLY A 63 -0.89 -2.65 2.94
CA GLY A 63 -1.97 -1.69 3.13
C GLY A 63 -1.83 -0.50 2.18
N TYR A 64 -2.89 -0.21 1.43
CA TYR A 64 -3.03 1.04 0.69
C TYR A 64 -3.97 1.98 1.43
N GLY A 65 -3.50 3.19 1.71
CA GLY A 65 -4.25 4.08 2.58
C GLY A 65 -3.55 5.38 2.90
N ASN A 66 -4.31 6.30 3.48
CA ASN A 66 -3.78 7.50 4.10
C ASN A 66 -4.65 7.91 5.30
N SER A 67 -4.22 8.95 6.01
CA SER A 67 -4.89 9.40 7.23
C SER A 67 -6.36 9.83 7.04
N LEU A 68 -6.79 10.15 5.81
CA LEU A 68 -8.14 10.63 5.52
C LEU A 68 -9.13 9.49 5.32
N PHE A 69 -8.72 8.35 4.76
CA PHE A 69 -9.64 7.24 4.45
C PHE A 69 -9.25 5.89 5.02
N GLY A 70 -8.25 5.86 5.91
CA GLY A 70 -7.80 4.65 6.56
C GLY A 70 -6.99 3.79 5.61
N VAL A 71 -7.08 2.47 5.77
CA VAL A 71 -6.28 1.49 5.03
C VAL A 71 -7.19 0.41 4.45
N PHE A 72 -6.97 0.11 3.17
CA PHE A 72 -7.46 -1.09 2.51
C PHE A 72 -6.35 -2.12 2.52
N ILE A 73 -6.65 -3.31 3.02
CA ILE A 73 -5.71 -4.43 3.03
C ILE A 73 -5.70 -5.08 1.65
N GLU A 74 -4.54 -5.58 1.24
CA GLU A 74 -4.40 -6.32 -0.01
C GLU A 74 -5.43 -7.46 -0.12
N ASP A 75 -6.00 -7.60 -1.31
CA ASP A 75 -6.89 -8.70 -1.68
C ASP A 75 -6.10 -9.81 -2.38
N SER A 76 -5.16 -9.43 -3.25
CA SER A 76 -4.26 -10.35 -3.91
C SER A 76 -2.94 -9.69 -4.30
N PHE A 77 -1.87 -10.49 -4.30
CA PHE A 77 -0.56 -10.07 -4.76
C PHE A 77 0.09 -11.19 -5.59
N ASP A 78 0.29 -10.92 -6.88
CA ASP A 78 0.94 -11.80 -7.84
C ASP A 78 1.97 -11.04 -8.71
N GLU A 79 2.48 -11.70 -9.76
CA GLU A 79 3.44 -11.13 -10.71
C GLU A 79 2.95 -9.86 -11.43
N SER A 80 1.63 -9.70 -11.56
CA SER A 80 1.01 -8.51 -12.14
C SER A 80 0.78 -7.39 -11.13
N GLY A 81 1.19 -7.61 -9.88
CA GLY A 81 1.22 -6.65 -8.80
C GLY A 81 0.12 -6.86 -7.76
N ILE A 82 -0.25 -5.79 -7.08
CA ILE A 82 -1.09 -5.83 -5.89
C ILE A 82 -2.46 -5.22 -6.13
N ALA A 83 -3.51 -5.98 -5.80
CA ALA A 83 -4.89 -5.53 -5.83
C ALA A 83 -5.41 -5.27 -4.41
N TYR A 84 -6.25 -4.24 -4.29
CA TYR A 84 -6.93 -3.87 -3.06
C TYR A 84 -8.44 -3.88 -3.32
N CYS A 85 -9.17 -4.65 -2.51
CA CYS A 85 -10.62 -4.57 -2.46
C CYS A 85 -10.99 -3.29 -1.71
N THR A 86 -11.75 -2.41 -2.35
CA THR A 86 -12.15 -1.12 -1.78
C THR A 86 -13.65 -1.02 -1.54
N ASP A 87 -14.35 -2.16 -1.55
CA ASP A 87 -15.78 -2.22 -1.25
C ASP A 87 -16.03 -1.77 0.20
N SER A 88 -16.76 -0.65 0.34
CA SER A 88 -17.04 -0.05 1.64
C SER A 88 -18.32 0.77 1.58
N GLU A 89 -19.10 0.72 2.67
CA GLU A 89 -20.30 1.56 2.86
C GLU A 89 -19.97 2.95 3.40
N ARG A 90 -18.70 3.26 3.65
CA ARG A 90 -18.26 4.53 4.27
C ARG A 90 -17.27 5.31 3.41
N VAL A 91 -16.57 4.61 2.53
CA VAL A 91 -15.54 5.17 1.66
C VAL A 91 -15.79 4.65 0.26
N GLU A 92 -15.95 5.56 -0.68
CA GLU A 92 -15.99 5.25 -2.10
C GLU A 92 -14.63 5.58 -2.72
N VAL A 93 -14.06 4.62 -3.44
CA VAL A 93 -12.84 4.77 -4.23
C VAL A 93 -13.20 4.63 -5.70
N GLN A 94 -12.84 5.64 -6.48
CA GLN A 94 -13.03 5.69 -7.92
C GLN A 94 -11.70 5.89 -8.61
N VAL A 95 -11.62 5.50 -9.87
CA VAL A 95 -10.48 5.77 -10.75
C VAL A 95 -11.01 6.59 -11.92
N VAL A 96 -10.42 7.76 -12.14
CA VAL A 96 -10.90 8.75 -13.11
C VAL A 96 -9.82 9.23 -14.05
N HIS A 97 -10.21 9.45 -15.31
CA HIS A 97 -9.44 10.28 -16.24
C HIS A 97 -9.69 11.74 -15.89
N GLN A 98 -8.63 12.55 -15.86
CA GLN A 98 -8.70 13.97 -15.58
C GLN A 98 -8.15 14.76 -16.76
N GLU A 99 -9.01 15.54 -17.41
CA GLU A 99 -8.62 16.47 -18.48
C GLU A 99 -9.08 17.88 -18.08
N GLY A 100 -8.13 18.71 -17.62
CA GLY A 100 -8.44 20.00 -17.03
C GLY A 100 -9.32 19.86 -15.77
N SER A 101 -10.56 20.40 -15.85
CA SER A 101 -11.58 20.29 -14.79
C SER A 101 -12.60 19.18 -15.02
N GLN A 102 -12.51 18.45 -16.13
CA GLN A 102 -13.42 17.33 -16.43
C GLN A 102 -12.88 16.04 -15.80
N LEU A 103 -13.79 15.28 -15.21
CA LEU A 103 -13.52 13.98 -14.61
C LEU A 103 -14.43 12.95 -15.25
N GLU A 104 -13.84 11.90 -15.81
CA GLU A 104 -14.56 10.77 -16.40
C GLU A 104 -14.17 9.47 -15.69
N GLN A 105 -15.16 8.62 -15.39
CA GLN A 105 -14.89 7.33 -14.75
C GLN A 105 -14.14 6.41 -15.70
N CYS A 106 -13.05 5.82 -15.23
CA CYS A 106 -12.33 4.79 -15.98
C CYS A 106 -13.19 3.52 -16.11
N ALA A 107 -13.00 2.77 -17.20
CA ALA A 107 -13.50 1.41 -17.33
C ALA A 107 -12.63 0.41 -16.54
N ILE A 108 -13.12 -0.82 -16.31
CA ILE A 108 -12.30 -1.88 -15.69
C ILE A 108 -11.08 -2.15 -16.59
N GLY A 109 -9.89 -2.23 -15.96
CA GLY A 109 -8.61 -2.42 -16.65
C GLY A 109 -7.93 -1.12 -17.10
N GLU A 110 -8.62 0.02 -17.05
CA GLU A 110 -8.01 1.31 -17.37
C GLU A 110 -7.28 1.90 -16.17
N GLN A 111 -6.19 2.62 -16.47
CA GLN A 111 -5.44 3.38 -15.49
C GLN A 111 -5.93 4.83 -15.46
N GLY A 112 -6.13 5.36 -14.27
CA GLY A 112 -6.47 6.77 -14.05
C GLY A 112 -6.01 7.25 -12.68
N ARG A 113 -6.39 8.47 -12.33
CA ARG A 113 -6.12 9.06 -11.02
C ARG A 113 -7.11 8.50 -10.00
N VAL A 114 -6.63 8.16 -8.80
CA VAL A 114 -7.50 7.75 -7.70
C VAL A 114 -8.27 8.95 -7.19
N MET A 115 -9.58 8.79 -7.03
CA MET A 115 -10.48 9.77 -6.46
C MET A 115 -11.24 9.12 -5.32
N MET A 116 -11.45 9.85 -4.24
CA MET A 116 -12.04 9.28 -3.04
C MET A 116 -13.12 10.18 -2.45
N SER A 117 -14.17 9.54 -1.96
CA SER A 117 -15.22 10.16 -1.16
C SER A 117 -15.36 9.39 0.15
N ARG A 118 -15.53 10.10 1.26
CA ARG A 118 -15.80 9.51 2.57
C ARG A 118 -17.06 10.12 3.16
N PHE A 119 -17.95 9.26 3.61
CA PHE A 119 -19.26 9.62 4.15
C PHE A 119 -19.51 8.78 5.40
N ASP A 120 -18.95 9.23 6.52
CA ASP A 120 -19.23 8.63 7.82
C ASP A 120 -19.45 9.70 8.90
N GLU A 121 -19.72 9.26 10.13
CA GLU A 121 -20.06 10.12 11.26
C GLU A 121 -18.90 11.03 11.70
N SER A 122 -17.68 10.78 11.23
CA SER A 122 -16.52 11.61 11.56
C SER A 122 -16.41 12.82 10.62
N PHE A 123 -16.59 12.61 9.31
CA PHE A 123 -16.49 13.69 8.32
C PHE A 123 -17.03 13.31 6.93
N LEU A 124 -17.41 14.34 6.17
CA LEU A 124 -17.80 14.26 4.76
C LEU A 124 -16.69 14.83 3.86
N ILE A 125 -16.13 13.98 3.00
CA ILE A 125 -15.18 14.34 1.94
C ILE A 125 -15.77 13.85 0.62
N LEU A 126 -15.82 14.71 -0.40
CA LEU A 126 -16.38 14.35 -1.71
C LEU A 126 -15.36 14.60 -2.80
N ASN A 127 -15.18 13.61 -3.67
CA ASN A 127 -14.40 13.70 -4.92
C ASN A 127 -12.98 14.25 -4.72
N MET A 128 -12.33 13.88 -3.61
CA MET A 128 -10.96 14.29 -3.34
C MET A 128 -10.02 13.50 -4.25
N LEU A 129 -9.30 14.22 -5.10
CA LEU A 129 -8.33 13.61 -6.00
C LEU A 129 -7.03 13.30 -5.26
N GLU A 130 -6.69 12.03 -5.19
CA GLU A 130 -5.46 11.54 -4.56
C GLU A 130 -4.22 11.88 -5.39
N ARG A 131 -3.04 11.70 -4.80
CA ARG A 131 -1.77 11.88 -5.53
C ARG A 131 -1.30 10.62 -6.23
N ASP A 132 -2.15 9.60 -6.31
CA ASP A 132 -1.83 8.30 -6.91
C ASP A 132 -2.66 8.05 -8.18
N THR A 133 -2.09 7.27 -9.09
CA THR A 133 -2.82 6.59 -10.16
C THR A 133 -2.93 5.10 -9.85
N ALA A 134 -4.00 4.47 -10.31
CA ALA A 134 -4.19 3.04 -10.18
C ALA A 134 -4.97 2.50 -11.38
N VAL A 135 -4.95 1.18 -11.56
CA VAL A 135 -5.81 0.48 -12.52
C VAL A 135 -7.11 0.12 -11.84
N LYS A 136 -8.26 0.39 -12.47
CA LYS A 136 -9.58 0.02 -11.95
C LYS A 136 -9.80 -1.49 -12.05
N THR A 137 -10.25 -2.12 -10.97
CA THR A 137 -10.68 -3.53 -10.95
C THR A 137 -12.20 -3.63 -10.78
N GLY A 138 -12.74 -4.85 -10.72
CA GLY A 138 -14.18 -5.06 -10.51
C GLY A 138 -14.68 -4.64 -9.12
N ASN A 139 -13.83 -4.71 -8.11
CA ASN A 139 -14.13 -4.46 -6.68
C ASN A 139 -13.12 -3.51 -6.01
N GLY A 140 -12.37 -2.73 -6.80
CA GLY A 140 -11.42 -1.76 -6.28
C GLY A 140 -10.34 -1.33 -7.25
N ILE A 141 -9.09 -1.40 -6.80
CA ILE A 141 -7.94 -0.84 -7.53
C ILE A 141 -6.74 -1.78 -7.52
N LYS A 142 -5.85 -1.61 -8.50
CA LYS A 142 -4.60 -2.35 -8.64
C LYS A 142 -3.42 -1.42 -8.90
N ASN A 143 -2.28 -1.73 -8.29
CA ASN A 143 -0.99 -1.04 -8.46
C ASN A 143 -1.04 0.49 -8.23
N PRO A 144 -1.56 0.97 -7.09
CA PRO A 144 -1.54 2.39 -6.77
C PRO A 144 -0.08 2.91 -6.77
N THR A 145 0.16 3.97 -7.53
CA THR A 145 1.48 4.54 -7.77
C THR A 145 1.40 6.08 -7.74
N PRO A 146 2.35 6.79 -7.09
CA PRO A 146 2.34 8.25 -7.08
C PRO A 146 2.41 8.88 -8.48
N LEU A 147 1.61 9.93 -8.73
CA LEU A 147 1.55 10.72 -9.97
C LEU A 147 2.92 11.30 -10.36
N SER A 148 3.70 11.71 -9.38
CA SER A 148 5.08 12.15 -9.57
C SER A 148 6.02 11.09 -9.02
N LYS A 149 7.01 10.68 -9.82
CA LYS A 149 8.17 9.94 -9.31
C LYS A 149 8.71 10.73 -8.10
N PHE A 150 8.69 10.11 -6.93
CA PHE A 150 9.22 10.69 -5.69
C PHE A 150 10.59 11.29 -5.99
N LYS A 151 10.76 12.61 -5.88
CA LYS A 151 12.12 13.18 -5.80
C LYS A 151 12.57 12.89 -4.37
N PRO A 152 13.60 12.06 -4.14
CA PRO A 152 14.11 11.86 -2.79
C PRO A 152 14.55 13.23 -2.27
N VAL A 153 13.84 13.75 -1.27
CA VAL A 153 14.33 14.88 -0.50
C VAL A 153 15.47 14.33 0.33
N LYS A 154 16.68 14.79 0.03
CA LYS A 154 17.87 14.44 0.80
C LYS A 154 17.67 14.97 2.21
N VAL A 155 17.25 14.12 3.15
CA VAL A 155 17.23 14.47 4.57
C VAL A 155 18.69 14.51 4.99
N LEU A 156 19.20 15.73 5.20
CA LEU A 156 20.51 15.94 5.80
C LEU A 156 20.37 15.59 7.28
N TYR A 157 20.93 14.45 7.69
CA TYR A 157 21.34 14.23 9.07
C TYR A 157 22.82 14.61 9.19
#